data_AF-A0A9E5XV18-F1
#
_entry.id   AF-A0A9E5XV18-F1
#
_cell.length_a   1.000
_cell.length_b   1.000
_cell.length_c   1.000
_cell.angle_alpha   90.00
_cell.angle_beta   90.00
_cell.angle_gamma   90.00
#
_symmetry.space_group_name_H-M   'P 1'
#
loop_
_entity.id
_entity.type
_entity.pdbx_description
1 polymer ?
#
loop_
_entity_poly.entity_id
_entity_poly.type
_entity_poly.pdbx_seq_one_letter_code
_entity_poly.pdbx_strand_id
1 'polypeptide(L)'
;MKHFLTVFIIFVILFLLKTPLLSQEVVVYDNTKTVSNIISKVIIYPNPVTGSEFYVKSDKLIKKVEVINVLGQKVKTINNQTDIPYNILVETSNLNKGMYMVQVTFEDGNKVINKIIVKKSLTQ
;
A
#
# COMPACT_ATOMS: atom_id res chain seq x y z
N MET A 1 52.05 11.07 16.76
CA MET A 1 51.02 10.01 16.88
C MET A 1 50.05 10.21 18.05
N LYS A 2 50.50 10.55 19.26
CA LYS A 2 49.61 10.71 20.44
C LYS A 2 48.51 11.78 20.26
N HIS A 3 48.81 12.92 19.65
CA HIS A 3 47.81 13.97 19.38
C HIS A 3 46.73 13.59 18.35
N PHE A 4 47.06 12.72 17.38
CA PHE A 4 46.09 12.26 16.40
C PHE A 4 45.07 11.30 17.04
N LEU A 5 45.55 10.46 17.96
CA LEU A 5 44.71 9.56 18.75
C LEU A 5 43.77 10.32 19.69
N THR A 6 44.23 11.40 20.32
CA THR A 6 43.38 12.22 21.21
C THR A 6 42.30 12.99 20.43
N VAL A 7 42.61 13.50 19.23
CA VAL A 7 41.63 14.18 18.38
C VAL A 7 40.59 13.21 17.83
N PHE A 8 40.99 11.99 17.49
CA PHE A 8 40.07 10.93 17.06
C PHE A 8 39.09 10.53 18.18
N ILE A 9 39.56 10.40 19.42
CA ILE A 9 38.72 10.07 20.57
C ILE A 9 37.69 11.18 20.87
N ILE A 10 38.08 12.45 20.74
CA ILE A 10 37.17 13.60 20.91
C ILE A 10 36.07 13.61 19.84
N PHE A 11 36.42 13.26 18.58
CA PHE A 11 35.45 13.21 17.48
C PHE A 11 34.44 12.07 17.64
N VAL A 12 34.86 10.92 18.18
CA VAL A 12 33.98 9.78 18.49
C VAL A 12 33.01 10.11 19.63
N ILE A 13 33.46 10.83 20.66
CA ILE A 13 32.61 11.26 21.78
C ILE A 13 31.53 12.25 21.30
N LEU A 14 31.89 13.22 20.45
CA LEU A 14 30.93 14.17 19.85
C LEU A 14 29.89 13.50 18.94
N PHE A 15 30.24 12.38 18.32
CA PHE A 15 29.31 11.59 17.50
C PHE A 15 28.30 10.80 18.36
N LEU A 16 28.70 10.34 19.56
CA LEU A 16 27.84 9.59 20.49
C LEU A 16 26.82 10.47 21.25
N LEU A 17 27.00 11.79 21.28
CA LEU A 17 26.07 12.75 21.90
C LEU A 17 24.97 13.27 20.96
N LYS A 18 24.94 12.83 19.68
CA LYS A 18 23.93 13.24 18.69
C LYS A 18 22.74 12.28 18.59
N THR A 19 22.19 11.83 19.72
CA THR A 19 20.86 11.20 19.70
C THR A 19 19.80 12.27 19.99
N PRO A 20 18.72 12.39 19.20
CA PRO A 20 17.58 13.16 19.65
C PRO A 20 17.02 12.45 20.88
N LEU A 21 16.98 13.18 22.00
CA LEU A 21 16.27 12.78 23.21
C LEU A 21 14.79 12.60 22.84
N LEU A 22 14.30 11.36 22.81
CA LEU A 22 12.87 11.12 22.93
C LEU A 22 12.51 11.42 24.37
N SER A 23 12.10 12.65 24.67
CA SER A 23 11.26 12.92 25.82
C SER A 23 9.95 12.18 25.57
N GLN A 24 9.74 11.06 26.26
CA GLN A 24 8.42 10.46 26.35
C GLN A 24 7.59 11.37 27.25
N GLU A 25 6.97 12.40 26.66
CA GLU A 25 5.82 13.03 27.29
C GLU A 25 4.77 11.93 27.47
N VAL A 26 4.29 11.78 28.70
CA VAL A 26 3.06 11.02 28.98
C VAL A 26 1.92 11.82 28.37
N VAL A 27 1.68 11.60 27.07
CA VAL A 27 0.45 12.02 26.43
C VAL A 27 -0.62 11.06 26.93
N VAL A 28 -1.46 11.54 27.84
CA VAL A 28 -2.77 10.93 28.08
C VAL A 28 -3.48 10.93 26.73
N TYR A 29 -3.59 9.75 26.11
CA TYR A 29 -4.42 9.57 24.93
C TYR A 29 -5.88 9.75 25.37
N ASP A 30 -6.39 10.96 25.21
CA ASP A 30 -7.81 11.15 24.97
C ASP A 30 -8.11 10.51 23.62
N ASN A 31 -8.82 9.40 23.63
CA ASN A 31 -9.15 8.58 22.46
C ASN A 31 -10.12 9.27 21.49
N THR A 32 -10.27 10.60 21.55
CA THR A 32 -11.23 11.36 20.74
C THR A 32 -10.60 12.43 19.84
N LYS A 33 -9.28 12.42 19.65
CA LYS A 33 -8.69 13.01 18.43
C LYS A 33 -8.69 11.97 17.32
N THR A 34 -9.78 11.98 16.55
CA THR A 34 -9.83 11.46 15.19
C THR A 34 -8.69 12.06 14.38
N VAL A 35 -7.52 11.42 14.37
CA VAL A 35 -6.65 11.45 13.21
C VAL A 35 -7.48 10.80 12.12
N SER A 36 -8.23 11.61 11.37
CA SER A 36 -8.83 11.19 10.12
C SER A 36 -7.67 10.90 9.19
N ASN A 37 -7.05 9.73 9.36
CA ASN A 37 -6.30 9.12 8.28
C ASN A 37 -7.37 8.91 7.21
N ILE A 38 -7.46 9.84 6.26
CA ILE A 38 -8.41 9.77 5.15
C ILE A 38 -7.90 8.60 4.30
N ILE A 39 -8.24 7.39 4.71
CA ILE A 39 -8.00 6.17 3.94
C ILE A 39 -8.78 6.40 2.66
N SER A 40 -8.06 6.57 1.55
CA SER A 40 -8.66 6.76 0.23
C SER A 40 -9.71 5.67 0.01
N LYS A 41 -10.93 6.06 -0.32
CA LYS A 41 -12.04 5.11 -0.41
C LYS A 41 -11.93 4.32 -1.71
N VAL A 42 -11.41 3.09 -1.61
CA VAL A 42 -11.40 2.13 -2.72
C VAL A 42 -12.61 1.21 -2.63
N ILE A 43 -13.39 1.14 -3.71
CA ILE A 43 -14.51 0.21 -3.87
C ILE A 43 -14.13 -0.77 -4.97
N ILE A 44 -14.20 -2.06 -4.68
CA ILE A 44 -13.93 -3.13 -5.66
C ILE A 44 -15.18 -3.97 -5.85
N TYR A 45 -15.64 -4.10 -7.10
CA TYR A 45 -16.87 -4.82 -7.42
C TYR A 45 -16.82 -5.48 -8.81
N PRO A 46 -17.53 -6.60 -9.00
CA PRO A 46 -18.19 -7.39 -7.96
C PRO A 46 -17.15 -8.13 -7.09
N ASN A 47 -17.49 -8.41 -5.84
CA ASN A 47 -16.72 -9.30 -4.98
C ASN A 47 -17.71 -10.21 -4.23
N PRO A 48 -17.79 -11.53 -4.52
CA PRO A 48 -16.90 -12.29 -5.40
C PRO A 48 -16.98 -11.90 -6.89
N VAL A 49 -15.86 -12.03 -7.60
CA VAL A 49 -15.76 -11.86 -9.06
C VAL A 49 -16.29 -13.13 -9.72
N THR A 50 -17.50 -13.10 -10.26
CA THR A 50 -18.14 -14.26 -10.92
C THR A 50 -17.93 -14.31 -12.45
N GLY A 51 -17.57 -13.18 -13.05
CA GLY A 51 -17.33 -13.01 -14.48
C GLY A 51 -15.84 -12.98 -14.84
N SER A 52 -15.55 -12.36 -15.98
CA SER A 52 -14.21 -12.18 -16.53
C SER A 52 -13.51 -10.90 -16.09
N GLU A 53 -14.13 -10.10 -15.22
CA GLU A 53 -13.61 -8.79 -14.82
C GLU A 53 -14.16 -8.30 -13.48
N PHE A 54 -13.43 -7.36 -12.88
CA PHE A 54 -13.92 -6.50 -11.81
C PHE A 54 -13.44 -5.07 -12.01
N TYR A 55 -14.06 -4.14 -11.29
CA TYR A 55 -13.78 -2.72 -11.33
C TYR A 55 -13.19 -2.27 -10.01
N VAL A 56 -12.20 -1.37 -10.10
CA VAL A 56 -11.59 -0.67 -8.96
C VAL A 56 -11.94 0.80 -9.08
N LYS A 57 -12.83 1.27 -8.21
CA LYS A 57 -13.24 2.66 -8.14
C LYS A 57 -12.60 3.34 -6.93
N SER A 58 -12.16 4.58 -7.11
CA SER A 58 -11.48 5.38 -6.09
C SER A 58 -11.96 6.82 -6.08
N ASP A 59 -11.83 7.49 -4.94
CA ASP A 59 -11.96 8.95 -4.79
C ASP A 59 -10.68 9.72 -5.16
N LYS A 60 -9.55 9.01 -5.29
CA LYS A 60 -8.24 9.55 -5.72
C LYS A 60 -7.78 8.98 -7.06
N LEU A 61 -6.92 9.74 -7.74
CA LEU A 61 -6.24 9.34 -8.98
C LEU A 61 -5.44 8.07 -8.76
N ILE A 62 -5.82 7.02 -9.46
CA ILE A 62 -5.13 5.72 -9.43
C ILE A 62 -3.93 5.81 -10.36
N LYS A 63 -2.75 5.48 -9.87
CA LYS A 63 -1.55 5.34 -10.70
C LYS A 63 -1.46 3.93 -11.29
N LYS A 64 -1.73 2.93 -10.45
CA LYS A 64 -1.52 1.52 -10.80
C LYS A 64 -2.38 0.59 -9.94
N VAL A 65 -2.85 -0.49 -10.55
CA VAL A 65 -3.50 -1.61 -9.87
C VAL A 65 -2.66 -2.87 -10.05
N GLU A 66 -2.35 -3.57 -8.96
CA GLU A 66 -1.63 -4.84 -8.97
C GLU A 66 -2.50 -5.93 -8.34
N VAL A 67 -2.64 -7.07 -9.01
CA VAL A 67 -3.30 -8.27 -8.48
C VAL A 67 -2.23 -9.22 -7.99
N ILE A 68 -2.32 -9.62 -6.73
CA ILE A 68 -1.32 -10.39 -6.01
C ILE A 68 -1.96 -11.68 -5.50
N ASN A 69 -1.33 -12.82 -5.75
CA ASN A 69 -1.81 -14.11 -5.26
C ASN A 69 -1.44 -14.34 -3.78
N VAL A 70 -1.89 -15.45 -3.20
CA VAL A 70 -1.62 -15.80 -1.78
C VAL A 70 -0.15 -16.02 -1.45
N LEU A 71 0.71 -16.23 -2.46
CA LEU A 71 2.16 -16.35 -2.30
C LEU A 71 2.88 -14.99 -2.38
N GLY A 72 2.14 -13.89 -2.55
CA GLY A 72 2.72 -12.55 -2.72
C GLY A 72 3.20 -12.24 -4.13
N GLN A 73 2.94 -13.12 -5.12
CA GLN A 73 3.37 -12.91 -6.50
C GLN A 73 2.38 -11.99 -7.23
N LYS A 74 2.92 -11.01 -7.97
CA LYS A 74 2.13 -10.12 -8.83
C LYS A 74 1.73 -10.85 -10.10
N VAL A 75 0.48 -11.29 -10.16
CA VAL A 75 -0.07 -12.04 -11.30
C VAL A 75 -0.68 -11.14 -12.37
N LYS A 76 -0.98 -9.87 -12.03
CA LYS A 76 -1.41 -8.86 -12.99
C LYS A 76 -0.97 -7.46 -12.53
N THR A 77 -0.60 -6.61 -13.48
CA THR A 77 -0.30 -5.18 -13.25
C THR A 77 -0.97 -4.35 -14.34
N ILE A 78 -1.71 -3.32 -13.92
CA ILE A 78 -2.37 -2.36 -14.81
C ILE A 78 -1.87 -0.98 -14.42
N ASN A 79 -1.08 -0.36 -15.30
CA ASN A 79 -0.72 1.05 -15.16
C ASN A 79 -1.87 1.88 -15.71
N ASN A 80 -2.29 2.89 -14.96
CA ASN A 80 -3.39 3.73 -15.39
C ASN A 80 -2.91 4.73 -16.44
N GLN A 81 -3.25 4.46 -17.70
CA GLN A 81 -2.98 5.34 -18.83
C GLN A 81 -4.28 5.80 -19.50
N THR A 82 -5.41 5.64 -18.81
CA THR A 82 -6.75 5.85 -19.36
C THR A 82 -7.30 7.22 -19.00
N ASP A 83 -8.25 7.71 -19.79
CA ASP A 83 -8.96 8.98 -19.55
C ASP A 83 -9.87 8.95 -18.30
N ILE A 84 -10.05 7.78 -17.67
CA ILE A 84 -10.92 7.59 -16.50
C ILE A 84 -10.06 7.20 -15.29
N PRO A 85 -9.30 8.15 -14.69
CA PRO A 85 -8.24 7.80 -13.76
C PRO A 85 -8.72 7.30 -12.39
N TYR A 86 -10.03 7.30 -12.16
CA TYR A 86 -10.69 6.93 -10.91
C TYR A 86 -11.42 5.57 -10.99
N ASN A 87 -11.48 4.93 -12.16
CA ASN A 87 -12.19 3.67 -12.36
C ASN A 87 -11.43 2.75 -13.32
N ILE A 88 -10.88 1.66 -12.80
CA ILE A 88 -10.03 0.73 -13.56
C ILE A 88 -10.73 -0.61 -13.72
N LEU A 89 -10.88 -1.04 -14.96
CA LEU A 89 -11.32 -2.38 -15.31
C LEU A 89 -10.14 -3.35 -15.19
N VAL A 90 -10.35 -4.46 -14.50
CA VAL A 90 -9.34 -5.51 -14.31
C VAL A 90 -9.90 -6.85 -14.77
N GLU A 91 -9.45 -7.33 -15.94
CA GLU A 91 -9.86 -8.65 -16.41
C GLU A 91 -9.23 -9.78 -15.58
N THR A 92 -9.99 -10.83 -15.33
CA THR A 92 -9.64 -12.01 -14.53
C THR A 92 -9.70 -13.31 -15.33
N SER A 93 -9.86 -13.28 -16.65
CA SER A 93 -9.99 -14.47 -17.50
C SER A 93 -8.87 -15.51 -17.30
N ASN A 94 -7.65 -15.02 -17.08
CA ASN A 94 -6.43 -15.81 -16.88
C ASN A 94 -6.13 -16.11 -15.40
N LEU A 95 -7.00 -15.72 -14.48
CA LEU A 95 -6.84 -16.02 -13.06
C LEU A 95 -7.62 -17.27 -12.69
N ASN A 96 -6.99 -18.13 -11.88
CA ASN A 96 -7.66 -19.27 -11.29
C ASN A 96 -8.67 -18.82 -10.23
N LYS A 97 -9.64 -19.68 -9.92
CA LYS A 97 -10.53 -19.44 -8.77
C LYS A 97 -9.71 -19.39 -7.49
N GLY A 98 -10.03 -18.47 -6.59
CA GLY A 98 -9.30 -18.33 -5.34
C GLY A 98 -9.31 -16.90 -4.77
N MET A 99 -8.51 -16.73 -3.73
CA MET A 99 -8.33 -15.44 -3.05
C MET A 99 -7.16 -14.68 -3.66
N TYR A 100 -7.36 -13.38 -3.84
CA TYR A 100 -6.33 -12.46 -4.31
C TYR A 100 -6.36 -11.18 -3.49
N MET A 101 -5.22 -10.49 -3.47
CA MET A 101 -5.11 -9.13 -2.97
C MET A 101 -5.02 -8.17 -4.17
N VAL A 102 -5.78 -7.09 -4.12
CA VAL A 102 -5.71 -5.99 -5.08
C VAL A 102 -5.04 -4.82 -4.39
N GLN A 103 -3.82 -4.50 -4.82
CA GLN A 103 -3.08 -3.33 -4.37
C GLN A 103 -3.33 -2.18 -5.34
N VAL A 104 -3.88 -1.09 -4.84
CA VAL A 104 -4.06 0.17 -5.56
C VAL A 104 -2.97 1.13 -5.10
N THR A 105 -2.19 1.65 -6.04
CA THR A 105 -1.24 2.74 -5.79
C THR A 105 -1.81 4.00 -6.43
N PHE A 106 -1.86 5.09 -5.66
CA PHE A 106 -2.31 6.40 -6.13
C PHE A 106 -1.13 7.25 -6.63
N GLU A 107 -1.42 8.37 -7.30
CA GLU A 107 -0.38 9.29 -7.77
C GLU A 107 0.41 9.94 -6.63
N ASP A 108 -0.21 10.14 -5.46
CA ASP A 108 0.45 10.64 -4.25
C ASP A 108 1.37 9.61 -3.58
N GLY A 109 1.46 8.39 -4.13
CA GLY A 109 2.28 7.29 -3.64
C GLY A 109 1.61 6.44 -2.56
N ASN A 110 0.45 6.85 -2.03
CA ASN A 110 -0.30 6.06 -1.06
C ASN A 110 -0.78 4.74 -1.66
N LYS A 111 -0.90 3.73 -0.81
CA LYS A 111 -1.32 2.38 -1.21
C LYS A 111 -2.47 1.88 -0.35
N VAL A 112 -3.41 1.22 -1.01
CA VAL A 112 -4.54 0.53 -0.36
C VAL A 112 -4.58 -0.89 -0.89
N ILE A 113 -4.78 -1.87 0.00
CA ILE A 113 -4.83 -3.29 -0.34
C ILE A 113 -6.18 -3.85 0.09
N ASN A 114 -6.90 -4.46 -0.85
CA ASN A 114 -8.20 -5.09 -0.60
C ASN A 114 -8.18 -6.55 -1.04
N LYS A 115 -8.83 -7.42 -0.26
CA LYS A 115 -9.04 -8.82 -0.62
C LYS A 115 -10.22 -8.97 -1.58
N ILE A 116 -10.04 -9.76 -2.63
CA ILE A 116 -11.12 -10.23 -3.51
C ILE A 116 -11.15 -11.75 -3.58
N ILE A 117 -12.32 -12.29 -3.93
CA ILE A 117 -12.50 -13.71 -4.25
C ILE A 117 -12.89 -13.84 -5.72
N VAL A 118 -12.10 -14.58 -6.50
CA VAL A 118 -12.45 -14.95 -7.88
C VAL A 118 -13.19 -16.28 -7.86
N LYS A 119 -14.42 -16.28 -8.35
CA LYS A 119 -15.26 -17.45 -8.57
C LYS A 119 -15.47 -17.59 -10.08
N LYS A 120 -14.65 -18.38 -10.77
CA LYS A 120 -14.91 -18.68 -12.19
C LYS A 120 -16.18 -19.53 -12.28
N SER A 121 -17.18 -19.06 -13.01
CA SER A 121 -18.34 -19.89 -13.36
C SER A 121 -17.87 -20.98 -14.32
N LEU A 122 -18.23 -22.24 -14.05
CA LEU A 122 -18.04 -23.31 -15.01
C LEU A 122 -19.01 -23.02 -16.15
N THR A 123 -18.51 -22.55 -17.28
CA THR A 123 -19.28 -22.61 -18.52
C THR A 123 -19.52 -24.10 -18.78
N GLN A 124 -20.78 -24.52 -18.65
CA GLN A 124 -21.23 -25.87 -19.05
C GLN A 124 -21.25 -25.97 -20.57
#